data_AF-A0A349EQ41-F1
#
_entry.id   AF-A0A349EQ41-F1
#
_cell.length_a   1.000
_cell.length_b   1.000
_cell.length_c   1.000
_cell.angle_alpha   90.00
_cell.angle_beta   90.00
_cell.angle_gamma   90.00
#
_symmetry.space_group_name_H-M   'P 1'
#
loop_
_entity.id
_entity.type
_entity.pdbx_description
1 polymer ?
#
loop_
_entity_poly.entity_id
_entity_poly.type
_entity_poly.pdbx_seq_one_letter_code
_entity_poly.pdbx_strand_id
1 'polypeptide(L)'
;MNVDKGESIAGMWATPMIPEIGVYKLAVKKRKDGTFEWVHFQHRLDNTRKVLFRGEVESMDRVADVLGAANKHLQNIYGVTMSVADVGMTTLDGRKIDGKVH
;
A
#
# COMPACT_ATOMS: atom_id res chain seq x y z
N MET A 1 -4.08 -8.09 -4.51
CA MET A 1 -4.30 -7.08 -5.55
C MET A 1 -3.38 -7.42 -6.71
N ASN A 2 -3.94 -7.70 -7.87
CA ASN A 2 -3.19 -7.89 -9.12
C ASN A 2 -3.29 -6.59 -9.92
N VAL A 3 -2.31 -6.31 -10.78
CA VAL A 3 -2.35 -5.17 -11.71
C VAL A 3 -2.53 -5.73 -13.11
N ASP A 4 -3.71 -5.52 -13.69
CA ASP A 4 -4.05 -6.02 -15.01
C ASP A 4 -3.69 -5.00 -16.10
N LYS A 5 -3.65 -5.45 -17.35
CA LYS A 5 -3.36 -4.59 -18.51
C LYS A 5 -4.34 -3.40 -18.54
N GLY A 6 -3.84 -2.17 -18.43
CA GLY A 6 -4.64 -0.94 -18.39
C GLY A 6 -4.91 -0.41 -16.99
N GLU A 7 -4.35 -1.06 -15.96
CA GLU A 7 -4.33 -0.58 -14.58
C GLU A 7 -2.90 -0.16 -14.20
N SER A 8 -2.76 0.67 -13.17
CA SER A 8 -1.44 1.13 -12.71
C SER A 8 -1.39 1.28 -11.20
N ILE A 9 -0.19 1.14 -10.62
CA ILE A 9 0.03 1.49 -9.21
C ILE A 9 -0.06 3.01 -9.10
N ALA A 10 -0.99 3.48 -8.27
CA ALA A 10 -1.22 4.90 -8.02
C ALA A 10 -0.48 5.38 -6.77
N GLY A 11 -0.11 4.47 -5.86
CA GLY A 11 0.67 4.81 -4.69
C GLY A 11 0.97 3.62 -3.79
N MET A 12 2.05 3.74 -3.03
CA MET A 12 2.42 2.78 -2.01
C MET A 12 3.04 3.50 -0.81
N TRP A 13 2.60 3.12 0.38
CA TRP A 13 3.11 3.65 1.63
C TRP A 13 3.47 2.50 2.56
N ALA A 14 4.49 2.71 3.39
CA ALA A 14 4.95 1.72 4.36
C ALA A 14 5.42 2.40 5.64
N THR A 15 5.23 1.74 6.78
CA THR A 15 5.89 2.13 8.03
C THR A 15 7.37 1.75 7.99
N PRO A 16 8.19 2.31 8.88
CA PRO A 16 9.42 1.65 9.30
C PRO A 16 9.16 0.22 9.80
N MET A 17 10.22 -0.58 9.88
CA MET A 17 10.19 -1.90 10.49
C MET A 17 9.83 -1.78 11.98
N ILE A 18 8.73 -2.41 12.40
CA ILE A 18 8.31 -2.48 13.81
C ILE A 18 8.82 -3.82 14.38
N PRO A 19 9.70 -3.82 15.41
CA PRO A 19 10.25 -5.05 15.98
C PRO A 19 9.16 -6.08 16.29
N GLU A 20 9.41 -7.35 15.97
CA GLU A 20 8.51 -8.51 16.19
C GLU A 20 7.18 -8.49 15.40
N ILE A 21 6.76 -7.34 14.88
CA ILE A 21 5.45 -7.14 14.25
C ILE A 21 5.55 -7.15 12.72
N GLY A 22 6.57 -6.50 12.14
CA GLY A 22 6.66 -6.35 10.68
C GLY A 22 6.50 -4.90 10.20
N VAL A 23 6.13 -4.78 8.94
CA VAL A 23 5.87 -3.52 8.24
C VAL A 23 4.41 -3.47 7.85
N TYR A 24 3.72 -2.38 8.19
CA TYR A 24 2.38 -2.10 7.66
C TYR A 24 2.51 -1.36 6.33
N LYS A 25 1.69 -1.73 5.35
CA LYS A 25 1.71 -1.15 4.00
C LYS A 25 0.31 -0.84 3.49
N LEU A 26 0.17 0.28 2.82
CA LEU A 26 -1.01 0.62 2.01
C LEU A 26 -0.57 0.63 0.54
N ALA A 27 -1.20 -0.20 -0.30
CA ALA A 27 -0.97 -0.20 -1.74
C ALA A 27 -2.26 0.19 -2.47
N VAL A 28 -2.12 1.00 -3.50
CA VAL A 28 -3.24 1.57 -4.25
C VAL A 28 -2.99 1.40 -5.74
N LYS A 29 -4.01 0.96 -6.45
CA LYS A 29 -4.02 0.76 -7.89
C LYS A 29 -5.17 1.54 -8.50
N LYS A 30 -4.90 2.27 -9.59
CA LYS A 30 -5.92 2.87 -10.43
C LYS A 30 -6.46 1.81 -11.39
N ARG A 31 -7.77 1.61 -11.38
CA ARG A 31 -8.50 0.71 -12.28
C ARG A 31 -8.79 1.38 -13.62
N LYS A 32 -9.20 0.57 -14.60
CA LYS A 32 -9.56 1.01 -15.95
C LYS A 32 -10.71 2.01 -15.99
N ASP A 33 -11.66 1.85 -15.07
CA ASP A 33 -12.83 2.73 -14.94
C ASP A 33 -12.50 4.06 -14.23
N GLY A 34 -11.24 4.25 -13.82
CA GLY A 34 -10.77 5.46 -13.15
C GLY A 34 -10.87 5.42 -11.62
N THR A 35 -11.51 4.40 -11.04
CA THR A 35 -11.58 4.19 -9.59
C THR A 35 -10.24 3.70 -9.02
N PHE A 36 -10.10 3.73 -7.70
CA PHE A 36 -8.90 3.31 -6.99
C PHE A 36 -9.21 2.13 -6.07
N GLU A 37 -8.59 0.98 -6.35
CA GLU A 37 -8.57 -0.16 -5.44
C GLU A 37 -7.41 0.01 -4.47
N TRP A 38 -7.64 -0.24 -3.19
CA TRP A 38 -6.62 -0.16 -2.16
C TRP A 38 -6.62 -1.37 -1.24
N VAL A 39 -5.44 -1.68 -0.69
CA VAL A 39 -5.25 -2.74 0.29
C VAL A 39 -4.29 -2.30 1.38
N HIS A 40 -4.73 -2.42 2.63
CA HIS A 40 -3.91 -2.25 3.83
C HIS A 40 -3.54 -3.64 4.37
N PHE A 41 -2.25 -3.92 4.46
CA PHE A 41 -1.75 -5.23 4.88
C PHE A 41 -0.50 -5.13 5.74
N GLN A 42 -0.29 -6.15 6.57
CA GLN A 42 0.93 -6.36 7.34
C GLN A 42 1.83 -7.31 6.57
N HIS A 43 3.09 -6.93 6.37
CA HIS A 43 4.16 -7.82 5.93
C HIS A 43 5.02 -8.21 7.14
N ARG A 44 4.98 -9.47 7.52
CA ARG A 44 5.63 -9.99 8.73
C ARG A 44 7.07 -10.40 8.46
N LEU A 45 7.82 -10.62 9.54
CA LEU A 45 9.22 -11.06 9.52
C LEU A 45 9.42 -12.43 8.84
N ASP A 46 8.41 -13.28 8.87
CA ASP A 46 8.39 -14.59 8.20
C ASP A 46 8.01 -14.50 6.70
N ASN A 47 8.01 -13.29 6.12
CA ASN A 47 7.55 -12.96 4.77
C ASN A 47 6.08 -13.24 4.48
N THR A 48 5.27 -13.60 5.49
CA THR A 48 3.83 -13.75 5.30
C THR A 48 3.16 -12.37 5.22
N ARG A 49 2.09 -12.31 4.44
CA ARG A 49 1.27 -11.10 4.27
C ARG A 49 -0.11 -11.33 4.83
N LYS A 50 -0.52 -10.50 5.79
CA LYS A 50 -1.88 -10.50 6.33
C LYS A 50 -2.63 -9.27 5.84
N VAL A 51 -3.66 -9.48 5.01
CA VAL A 51 -4.59 -8.41 4.65
C VAL A 51 -5.38 -8.00 5.88
N LEU A 52 -5.41 -6.71 6.17
CA LEU A 52 -6.16 -6.13 7.28
C LEU A 52 -7.48 -5.60 6.74
N PHE A 53 -7.39 -4.75 5.72
CA PHE A 53 -8.53 -4.11 5.06
C PHE A 53 -8.26 -3.92 3.58
N ARG A 54 -9.33 -3.84 2.80
CA ARG A 54 -9.31 -3.51 1.38
C ARG A 54 -10.60 -2.82 1.01
N GLY A 55 -10.56 -2.04 -0.06
CA GLY A 55 -11.74 -1.36 -0.56
C GLY A 55 -11.47 -0.68 -1.87
N GLU A 56 -12.47 0.09 -2.29
CA GLU A 56 -12.46 0.86 -3.52
C GLU A 56 -12.93 2.28 -3.18
N VAL A 57 -12.34 3.27 -3.85
CA VAL A 57 -12.73 4.68 -3.72
C VAL A 57 -12.68 5.36 -5.09
N GLU A 58 -13.44 6.43 -5.22
CA GLU A 58 -13.65 7.17 -6.45
C GLU A 58 -12.51 8.14 -6.80
N SER A 59 -11.69 8.53 -5.81
CA SER A 59 -10.63 9.54 -6.02
C SER A 59 -9.42 9.34 -5.11
N MET A 60 -8.30 9.98 -5.48
CA MET A 60 -7.08 9.99 -4.66
C MET A 60 -7.25 10.76 -3.34
N ASP A 61 -8.17 11.72 -3.26
CA ASP A 61 -8.45 12.42 -2.00
C ASP A 61 -9.05 11.44 -0.97
N ARG A 62 -9.91 10.52 -1.43
CA ARG A 62 -10.47 9.45 -0.58
C ARG A 62 -9.43 8.40 -0.21
N VAL A 63 -8.43 8.18 -1.07
CA VAL A 63 -7.25 7.39 -0.71
C VAL A 63 -6.46 8.06 0.42
N ALA A 64 -6.31 9.40 0.37
CA ALA A 64 -5.64 10.16 1.41
C ALA A 64 -6.40 10.06 2.75
N ASP A 65 -7.73 10.05 2.74
CA ASP A 65 -8.54 9.79 3.94
C ASP A 65 -8.25 8.41 4.55
N VAL A 66 -8.18 7.37 3.71
CA VAL A 66 -7.85 5.99 4.15
C VAL A 66 -6.44 5.94 4.75
N LEU A 67 -5.47 6.58 4.09
CA LEU A 67 -4.09 6.68 4.59
C LEU A 67 -4.04 7.41 5.94
N GLY A 68 -4.78 8.51 6.08
CA GLY A 68 -4.90 9.28 7.32
C GLY A 68 -5.49 8.47 8.46
N ALA A 69 -6.57 7.72 8.20
CA ALA A 69 -7.17 6.83 9.18
C ALA A 69 -6.20 5.73 9.62
N ALA A 70 -5.51 5.08 8.68
CA ALA A 70 -4.52 4.06 8.99
C ALA A 70 -3.34 4.63 9.81
N ASN A 71 -2.82 5.80 9.42
CA ASN A 71 -1.74 6.47 10.13
C ASN A 71 -2.14 6.90 11.55
N LYS A 72 -3.38 7.35 11.76
CA LYS A 72 -3.89 7.67 13.10
C LYS A 72 -3.83 6.46 14.02
N HIS A 73 -4.22 5.28 13.53
CA HIS A 73 -4.15 4.05 14.31
C HIS A 73 -2.70 3.60 14.58
N LEU A 74 -1.84 3.62 13.57
CA LEU A 74 -0.43 3.24 13.72
C LEU A 74 0.33 4.17 14.66
N GLN A 75 0.05 5.47 14.60
CA GLN A 75 0.64 6.46 15.50
C GLN A 75 0.24 6.21 16.95
N ASN A 76 -1.05 5.91 17.19
CA ASN A 76 -1.55 5.70 18.55
C ASN A 76 -1.03 4.40 19.19
N ILE A 77 -0.83 3.35 18.39
CA ILE A 77 -0.44 2.02 18.92
C ILE A 77 1.08 1.85 18.95
N TYR A 78 1.79 2.33 17.91
CA TYR A 78 3.20 2.05 17.70
C TYR A 78 4.07 3.31 17.60
N GLY A 79 3.48 4.50 17.62
CA GLY A 79 4.23 5.76 17.50
C GLY A 79 4.81 6.00 16.10
N VAL A 80 4.30 5.33 15.05
CA VAL A 80 4.81 5.44 13.68
C VAL A 80 3.71 5.79 12.67
N THR A 81 4.12 6.39 11.57
CA THR A 81 3.28 6.63 10.39
C THR A 81 3.88 5.96 9.16
N MET A 82 3.04 5.66 8.17
CA MET A 82 3.50 5.26 6.85
C MET A 82 4.01 6.46 6.06
N SER A 83 5.12 6.29 5.38
CA SER A 83 5.66 7.23 4.38
C SER A 83 5.59 6.61 2.99
N VAL A 84 5.74 7.42 1.94
CA VAL A 84 5.85 6.91 0.56
C VAL A 84 6.96 5.86 0.54
N ALA A 85 6.62 4.68 0.04
CA ALA A 85 7.59 3.61 -0.14
C ALA A 85 8.18 3.75 -1.55
N ASP A 86 9.51 3.67 -1.65
CA ASP A 86 10.17 3.53 -2.96
C ASP A 86 9.58 2.30 -3.65
N VAL A 87 8.90 2.53 -4.76
CA VAL A 87 8.26 1.49 -5.53
C VAL A 87 9.35 0.78 -6.33
N GLY A 88 10.12 -0.08 -5.67
CA GLY A 88 10.69 -1.24 -6.36
C GLY A 88 9.51 -2.09 -6.82
N MET A 89 8.95 -1.79 -8.00
CA MET A 89 7.80 -2.49 -8.56
C MET A 89 8.22 -3.93 -8.84
N THR A 90 8.13 -4.82 -7.87
CA THR A 90 8.31 -6.24 -8.13
C THR A 90 6.94 -6.83 -8.45
N THR A 91 6.74 -7.27 -9.68
CA THR A 91 5.58 -8.09 -10.07
C THR A 91 5.55 -9.39 -9.25
N LEU A 92 4.40 -10.05 -9.20
CA LEU A 92 4.21 -11.31 -8.45
C LEU A 92 5.16 -12.45 -8.88
N ASP A 93 5.79 -12.34 -10.06
CA ASP A 93 6.82 -13.25 -10.60
C ASP A 93 8.27 -12.77 -10.35
N GLY A 94 8.49 -11.74 -9.51
CA GLY A 94 9.83 -11.32 -9.11
C GLY A 94 10.53 -10.34 -10.06
N ARG A 95 9.86 -9.81 -11.09
CA ARG A 95 10.48 -8.86 -12.04
C ARG A 95 10.33 -7.42 -11.56
N LYS A 96 11.44 -6.69 -11.52
CA LYS A 96 11.46 -5.24 -11.30
C LYS A 96 10.88 -4.54 -12.54
N ILE A 97 9.86 -3.72 -12.34
CA ILE A 97 9.41 -2.73 -13.33
C ILE A 97 10.10 -1.42 -12.96
N ASP A 98 11.03 -0.98 -13.80
CA ASP A 98 11.65 0.34 -13.68
C ASP A 98 10.66 1.40 -14.17
N GLY A 99 9.76 1.82 -13.28
CA GLY A 99 8.85 2.93 -13.49
C GLY A 99 9.13 4.02 -12.47
N LYS A 100 9.76 5.13 -12.88
CA LYS A 100 9.84 6.33 -12.04
C LYS A 100 8.42 6.80 -11.75
N VAL A 101 8.06 6.85 -10.47
CA VAL A 101 6.84 7.53 -10.02
C VAL A 101 7.15 9.03 -10.08
N HIS A 102 6.39 9.76 -10.91
CA HIS A 102 6.35 11.22 -10.91
C HIS A 102 5.20 11.69 -10.02
#